data_AF-A0A924MAG8-F1
#
_entry.id   AF-A0A924MAG8-F1
#
_cell.length_a   1.000
_cell.length_b   1.000
_cell.length_c   1.000
_cell.angle_alpha   90.00
_cell.angle_beta   90.00
_cell.angle_gamma   90.00
#
_symmetry.space_group_name_H-M   'P 1'
#
loop_
_entity.id
_entity.type
_entity.pdbx_description
1 polymer ?
#
loop_
_entity_poly.entity_id
_entity_poly.type
_entity_poly.pdbx_seq_one_letter_code
_entity_poly.pdbx_strand_id
1 'polypeptide(L)'
;MPRDLFAQPLFSPKLIKSRFPPQPLPDAHRQAIAQWALELKGGLGQIKEETIRPAFLQRFFVDILGYQLMGGAVWTLHHEATAATGSADAALGTFTHGQRQTVAPFELKGPKTTNLEALMPGRHKSPVQQAWEYANDLPGSQFVLVSNCDEIRLYALGYGRAVYESWTAAELLEPERYASFVGLLSEQNLLSNATQDLLKANAAQEREITQALYNDYKTLRQELILGLHHLNPGIAFADLVAHAQKLIDRLLFIAFAESRGLLPQESIKRAASEVNPYNPQPLWTNFVGLFKAVDVGNPYLKIPPYNGGLFATDAALNGLTVSDKLVKSFTKLAGYDYAQEVSVTVLGRIFEQSISDLERIASAGDVSQFALTATTASPQKASGTSVQGKRKRDGVVYTPDHITRFIVEQTVYPVIVERFFALQSTFYVDGAWRKPSKDEKDHSPRSVATGHITEYAFWLAWQTELGSIRVCDPACGSGAFLVAAFDVLKEAYTQLHLKLRELAPSELFVVDISHQILNSNLFGVDINAESIEITKLSLWLKTAEQGRKLAGLEANFYQGNSLVTDSTIDPLAFDWPGRFATSPQGGETSAINSVAVRAHIHWATDTKG
;
A
#
# COMPACT_ATOMS: atom_id res chain seq x y z
N MET A 1 -9.82 13.75 -11.32
CA MET A 1 -8.41 13.37 -11.05
C MET A 1 -8.42 11.91 -10.60
N PRO A 2 -7.40 11.08 -10.84
CA PRO A 2 -7.36 9.80 -10.15
C PRO A 2 -7.29 10.10 -8.65
N ARG A 3 -8.02 9.32 -7.84
CA ARG A 3 -7.78 9.22 -6.39
C ARG A 3 -6.28 9.23 -6.15
N ASP A 4 -5.83 9.97 -5.15
CA ASP A 4 -4.50 9.79 -4.57
C ASP A 4 -4.24 8.29 -4.47
N LEU A 5 -3.29 7.79 -5.27
CA LEU A 5 -3.17 6.36 -5.58
C LEU A 5 -2.76 5.54 -4.34
N PHE A 6 -2.43 6.21 -3.24
CA PHE A 6 -2.09 5.64 -1.93
C PHE A 6 -3.20 5.72 -0.91
N ALA A 7 -4.29 6.43 -1.22
CA ALA A 7 -5.44 6.52 -0.33
C ALA A 7 -6.06 5.13 -0.18
N GLN A 8 -5.74 4.47 0.92
CA GLN A 8 -6.53 3.35 1.37
C GLN A 8 -7.82 3.90 1.98
N PRO A 9 -8.98 3.34 1.63
CA PRO A 9 -10.23 3.76 2.23
C PRO A 9 -10.13 3.55 3.75
N LEU A 10 -10.54 4.56 4.51
CA LEU A 10 -10.51 4.51 5.97
C LEU A 10 -11.49 3.46 6.53
N PHE A 11 -12.54 3.17 5.78
CA PHE A 11 -13.51 2.14 6.13
C PHE A 11 -13.66 1.12 5.00
N SER A 12 -14.02 -0.11 5.34
CA SER A 12 -14.41 -1.10 4.33
C SER A 12 -15.59 -0.57 3.49
N PRO A 13 -15.50 -0.57 2.14
CA PRO A 13 -16.60 -0.15 1.27
C PRO A 13 -17.88 -0.95 1.51
N LYS A 14 -17.75 -2.25 1.82
CA LYS A 14 -18.87 -3.14 2.16
C LYS A 14 -19.56 -2.70 3.45
N LEU A 15 -18.78 -2.30 4.46
CA LEU A 15 -19.30 -1.85 5.74
C LEU A 15 -19.98 -0.47 5.62
N ILE A 16 -19.37 0.46 4.88
CA ILE A 16 -20.00 1.75 4.52
C ILE A 16 -21.34 1.50 3.84
N LYS A 17 -21.37 0.69 2.78
CA LYS A 17 -22.58 0.43 1.99
C LYS A 17 -23.69 -0.24 2.81
N SER A 18 -23.32 -1.13 3.73
CA SER A 18 -24.24 -1.76 4.66
C SER A 18 -24.83 -0.75 5.66
N ARG A 19 -23.99 0.14 6.21
CA ARG A 19 -24.40 1.13 7.22
C ARG A 19 -25.16 2.32 6.61
N PHE A 20 -24.75 2.74 5.42
CA PHE A 20 -25.22 3.90 4.68
C PHE A 20 -25.56 3.48 3.24
N PRO A 21 -26.68 2.78 3.04
CA PRO A 21 -27.08 2.33 1.72
C PRO A 21 -27.32 3.52 0.77
N PRO A 22 -27.05 3.40 -0.54
CA PRO A 22 -27.28 4.48 -1.49
C PRO A 22 -28.73 4.95 -1.46
N GLN A 23 -28.93 6.27 -1.36
CA GLN A 23 -30.25 6.90 -1.42
C GLN A 23 -30.26 8.02 -2.45
N PRO A 24 -31.41 8.31 -3.09
CA PRO A 24 -31.55 9.47 -3.95
C PRO A 24 -31.20 10.75 -3.19
N LEU A 25 -30.39 11.61 -3.81
CA LEU A 25 -30.03 12.90 -3.23
C LEU A 25 -31.28 13.77 -3.13
N PRO A 26 -31.51 14.48 -2.01
CA PRO A 26 -32.51 15.53 -1.94
C PRO A 26 -32.27 16.56 -3.05
N ASP A 27 -33.33 17.03 -3.71
CA ASP A 27 -33.21 17.93 -4.87
C ASP A 27 -32.46 19.21 -4.55
N ALA A 28 -32.69 19.79 -3.36
CA ALA A 28 -31.97 20.96 -2.88
C ALA A 28 -30.45 20.72 -2.79
N HIS A 29 -30.05 19.56 -2.27
CA HIS A 29 -28.63 19.21 -2.13
C HIS A 29 -28.01 18.95 -3.50
N ARG A 30 -28.72 18.24 -4.38
CA ARG A 30 -28.29 18.01 -5.76
C ARG A 30 -28.04 19.33 -6.49
N GLN A 31 -28.96 20.29 -6.39
CA GLN A 31 -28.82 21.61 -7.00
C GLN A 31 -27.62 22.37 -6.44
N ALA A 32 -27.48 22.41 -5.11
CA ALA A 32 -26.37 23.10 -4.45
C ALA A 32 -25.00 22.52 -4.86
N ILE A 33 -24.87 21.19 -4.88
CA ILE A 33 -23.64 20.49 -5.28
C ILE A 33 -23.34 20.71 -6.77
N ALA A 34 -24.35 20.56 -7.64
CA ALA A 34 -24.18 20.75 -9.08
C ALA A 34 -23.78 22.19 -9.43
N GLN A 35 -24.38 23.18 -8.76
CA GLN A 35 -24.01 24.57 -8.93
C GLN A 35 -22.57 24.81 -8.48
N TRP A 36 -22.16 24.28 -7.32
CA TRP A 36 -20.77 24.42 -6.85
C TRP A 36 -19.77 23.79 -7.81
N ALA A 37 -20.05 22.58 -8.30
CA ALA A 37 -19.22 21.89 -9.28
C ALA A 37 -19.10 22.66 -10.60
N LEU A 38 -20.14 23.40 -11.00
CA LEU A 38 -20.10 24.28 -12.16
C LEU A 38 -19.27 25.54 -11.89
N GLU A 39 -19.44 26.18 -10.73
CA GLU A 39 -18.67 27.36 -10.31
C GLU A 39 -17.17 27.05 -10.25
N LEU A 40 -16.80 25.84 -9.81
CA LEU A 40 -15.41 25.35 -9.78
C LEU A 40 -14.78 25.32 -11.19
N LYS A 41 -15.57 24.94 -12.21
CA LYS A 41 -15.14 24.97 -13.61
C LYS A 41 -15.15 26.38 -14.22
N GLY A 42 -15.98 27.28 -13.68
CA GLY A 42 -16.29 28.60 -14.24
C GLY A 42 -15.44 29.78 -13.75
N GLY A 43 -14.47 29.58 -12.86
CA GLY A 43 -13.54 30.64 -12.44
C GLY A 43 -13.32 30.81 -10.94
N LEU A 44 -13.92 29.97 -10.08
CA LEU A 44 -13.66 29.99 -8.62
C LEU A 44 -12.17 29.93 -8.27
N GLY A 45 -11.34 29.29 -9.11
CA GLY A 45 -9.88 29.29 -8.94
C GLY A 45 -9.23 30.68 -9.01
N GLN A 46 -9.86 31.69 -9.61
CA GLN A 46 -9.34 33.05 -9.66
C GLN A 46 -9.71 33.90 -8.43
N ILE A 47 -10.66 33.44 -7.62
CA ILE A 47 -11.16 34.15 -6.43
C ILE A 47 -10.22 33.88 -5.24
N LYS A 48 -10.05 34.89 -4.37
CA LYS A 48 -9.27 34.73 -3.14
C LYS A 48 -9.90 33.68 -2.23
N GLU A 49 -9.05 32.84 -1.65
CA GLU A 49 -9.46 31.72 -0.83
C GLU A 49 -10.36 32.13 0.35
N GLU A 50 -9.99 33.20 1.06
CA GLU A 50 -10.76 33.78 2.19
C GLU A 50 -12.21 34.13 1.82
N THR A 51 -12.49 34.39 0.53
CA THR A 51 -13.82 34.71 0.03
C THR A 51 -14.66 33.47 -0.27
N ILE A 52 -14.02 32.33 -0.57
CA ILE A 52 -14.69 31.07 -0.94
C ILE A 52 -15.06 30.27 0.30
N ARG A 53 -14.19 30.26 1.32
CA ARG A 53 -14.34 29.43 2.53
C ARG A 53 -15.70 29.58 3.22
N PRO A 54 -16.26 30.78 3.47
CA PRO A 54 -17.55 30.90 4.14
C PRO A 54 -18.70 30.30 3.33
N ALA A 55 -18.73 30.54 2.02
CA ALA A 55 -19.76 29.99 1.14
C ALA A 55 -19.67 28.46 1.03
N PHE A 56 -18.45 27.92 1.01
CA PHE A 56 -18.20 26.48 1.01
C PHE A 56 -18.70 25.82 2.31
N LEU A 57 -18.32 26.39 3.47
CA LEU A 57 -18.74 25.89 4.78
C LEU A 57 -20.25 25.96 4.97
N GLN A 58 -20.89 27.06 4.56
CA GLN A 58 -22.34 27.18 4.58
C GLN A 58 -22.99 26.07 3.74
N ARG A 59 -22.58 25.90 2.49
CA ARG A 59 -23.23 24.98 1.56
C ARG A 59 -23.04 23.51 1.96
N PHE A 60 -21.81 23.10 2.26
CA PHE A 60 -21.52 21.67 2.52
C PHE A 60 -21.71 21.28 3.97
N PHE A 61 -21.32 22.13 4.92
CA PHE A 61 -21.35 21.74 6.33
C PHE A 61 -22.64 22.16 7.01
N VAL A 62 -23.16 23.36 6.74
CA VAL A 62 -24.43 23.80 7.35
C VAL A 62 -25.63 23.20 6.61
N ASP A 63 -25.78 23.50 5.32
CA ASP A 63 -27.00 23.16 4.59
C ASP A 63 -27.15 21.65 4.33
N ILE A 64 -26.04 20.97 3.98
CA ILE A 64 -26.06 19.53 3.63
C ILE A 64 -25.82 18.63 4.84
N LEU A 65 -24.80 18.92 5.65
CA LEU A 65 -24.40 18.06 6.78
C LEU A 65 -25.05 18.42 8.11
N GLY A 66 -25.74 19.57 8.18
CA GLY A 66 -26.57 19.98 9.32
C GLY A 66 -25.84 20.68 10.46
N TYR A 67 -24.59 21.10 10.27
CA TYR A 67 -23.82 21.81 11.30
C TYR A 67 -24.38 23.21 11.60
N GLN A 68 -24.16 23.69 12.82
CA GLN A 68 -24.65 24.96 13.31
C GLN A 68 -23.50 25.95 13.50
N LEU A 69 -23.63 27.12 12.87
CA LEU A 69 -22.75 28.27 13.11
C LEU A 69 -23.06 28.94 14.46
N MET A 70 -22.13 29.76 14.93
CA MET A 70 -22.29 30.51 16.17
C MET A 70 -23.46 31.51 16.06
N GLY A 71 -24.59 31.16 16.66
CA GLY A 71 -25.77 32.03 16.77
C GLY A 71 -26.62 31.78 18.03
N GLY A 72 -26.26 30.78 18.85
CA GLY A 72 -26.97 30.38 20.07
C GLY A 72 -26.03 29.90 21.17
N ALA A 73 -26.57 29.26 22.21
CA ALA A 73 -25.80 28.82 23.37
C ALA A 73 -24.80 27.68 23.07
N VAL A 74 -25.12 26.86 22.07
CA VAL A 74 -24.30 25.76 21.57
C VAL A 74 -24.20 25.89 20.04
N TRP A 75 -23.03 25.65 19.49
CA TRP A 75 -22.80 25.55 18.05
C TRP A 75 -21.84 24.40 17.75
N THR A 76 -21.79 23.95 16.50
CA THR A 76 -21.09 22.72 16.10
C THR A 76 -20.05 22.90 14.99
N LEU A 77 -20.02 24.07 14.36
CA LEU A 77 -18.98 24.51 13.42
C LEU A 77 -18.35 25.82 13.92
N HIS A 78 -17.06 25.77 14.26
CA HIS A 78 -16.31 26.94 14.75
C HIS A 78 -15.28 27.38 13.71
N HIS A 79 -15.27 28.67 13.35
CA HIS A 79 -14.22 29.29 12.54
C HIS A 79 -12.97 29.58 13.37
N GLU A 80 -11.78 29.44 12.76
CA GLU A 80 -10.47 29.79 13.34
C GLU A 80 -10.21 29.17 14.73
N ALA A 81 -10.09 27.84 14.76
CA ALA A 81 -9.81 27.11 15.99
C ALA A 81 -8.33 27.18 16.37
N THR A 82 -8.02 27.97 17.41
CA THR A 82 -6.66 28.18 17.92
C THR A 82 -6.06 26.89 18.51
N ALA A 83 -4.88 26.52 18.04
CA ALA A 83 -4.04 25.41 18.47
C ALA A 83 -2.65 25.94 18.94
N ALA A 84 -1.77 25.08 19.46
CA ALA A 84 -0.44 25.51 19.91
C ALA A 84 0.50 25.84 18.74
N THR A 85 0.39 25.09 17.64
CA THR A 85 1.18 25.22 16.41
C THR A 85 0.58 26.19 15.38
N GLY A 86 -0.58 26.80 15.67
CA GLY A 86 -1.26 27.73 14.77
C GLY A 86 -2.76 27.81 15.01
N SER A 87 -3.54 27.98 13.93
CA SER A 87 -5.01 27.96 13.98
C SER A 87 -5.52 27.17 12.79
N ALA A 88 -6.43 26.22 13.03
CA ALA A 88 -7.14 25.55 11.95
C ALA A 88 -8.22 26.49 11.41
N ASP A 89 -8.44 26.49 10.09
CA ASP A 89 -9.40 27.38 9.44
C ASP A 89 -10.83 27.20 9.96
N ALA A 90 -11.20 25.96 10.30
CA ALA A 90 -12.42 25.63 11.01
C ALA A 90 -12.22 24.41 11.93
N ALA A 91 -13.22 24.13 12.77
CA ALA A 91 -13.30 22.92 13.57
C ALA A 91 -14.75 22.46 13.73
N LEU A 92 -14.96 21.15 13.66
CA LEU A 92 -16.22 20.49 13.96
C LEU A 92 -16.15 19.92 15.38
N GLY A 93 -17.21 20.10 16.15
CA GLY A 93 -17.21 19.74 17.55
C GLY A 93 -18.46 20.19 18.28
N THR A 94 -18.40 20.27 19.60
CA THR A 94 -19.43 20.91 20.41
C THR A 94 -18.80 22.10 21.13
N PHE A 95 -19.35 23.28 20.88
CA PHE A 95 -18.79 24.52 21.37
C PHE A 95 -19.84 25.32 22.13
N THR A 96 -19.40 25.94 23.22
CA THR A 96 -20.14 26.92 24.02
C THR A 96 -19.21 28.07 24.36
N HIS A 97 -19.73 29.14 24.97
CA HIS A 97 -18.90 30.24 25.42
C HIS A 97 -17.84 29.84 26.48
N GLY A 98 -18.06 28.76 27.23
CA GLY A 98 -17.17 28.30 28.31
C GLY A 98 -16.36 27.04 28.02
N GLN A 99 -16.75 26.27 27.00
CA GLN A 99 -16.12 24.99 26.68
C GLN A 99 -16.02 24.81 25.17
N ARG A 100 -14.85 24.37 24.71
CA ARG A 100 -14.60 24.00 23.31
C ARG A 100 -14.13 22.55 23.26
N GLN A 101 -14.94 21.69 22.65
CA GLN A 101 -14.58 20.29 22.42
C GLN A 101 -14.53 20.06 20.91
N THR A 102 -13.32 20.03 20.36
CA THR A 102 -13.09 19.73 18.95
C THR A 102 -13.10 18.23 18.73
N VAL A 103 -13.85 17.77 17.72
CA VAL A 103 -13.85 16.37 17.24
C VAL A 103 -13.01 16.23 15.98
N ALA A 104 -13.06 17.24 15.09
CA ALA A 104 -12.27 17.27 13.86
C ALA A 104 -11.82 18.70 13.53
N PRO A 105 -10.53 19.06 13.66
CA PRO A 105 -10.03 20.27 13.02
C PRO A 105 -10.14 20.15 11.50
N PHE A 106 -10.33 21.28 10.85
CA PHE A 106 -10.57 21.37 9.43
C PHE A 106 -9.68 22.43 8.78
N GLU A 107 -8.71 21.95 8.00
CA GLU A 107 -7.84 22.80 7.20
C GLU A 107 -8.43 23.02 5.81
N LEU A 108 -8.53 24.29 5.39
CA LEU A 108 -9.09 24.68 4.10
C LEU A 108 -8.00 25.28 3.21
N LYS A 109 -8.08 24.90 1.94
CA LYS A 109 -7.32 25.47 0.84
C LYS A 109 -8.25 25.92 -0.28
N GLY A 110 -7.77 26.84 -1.10
CA GLY A 110 -8.51 27.30 -2.27
C GLY A 110 -8.49 26.28 -3.41
N PRO A 111 -9.39 26.40 -4.40
CA PRO A 111 -9.45 25.50 -5.56
C PRO A 111 -8.18 25.45 -6.43
N LYS A 112 -7.27 26.44 -6.27
CA LYS A 112 -5.95 26.44 -6.93
C LYS A 112 -5.01 25.37 -6.37
N THR A 113 -5.21 24.93 -5.13
CA THR A 113 -4.40 23.90 -4.51
C THR A 113 -4.92 22.54 -4.96
N THR A 114 -4.44 22.08 -6.11
CA THR A 114 -4.88 20.80 -6.69
C THR A 114 -4.36 19.59 -5.94
N ASN A 115 -3.23 19.72 -5.24
CA ASN A 115 -2.64 18.65 -4.44
C ASN A 115 -2.53 19.09 -2.97
N LEU A 116 -3.33 18.45 -2.10
CA LEU A 116 -3.37 18.70 -0.66
C LEU A 116 -2.17 18.11 0.10
N GLU A 117 -1.37 17.27 -0.55
CA GLU A 117 -0.11 16.72 -0.02
C GLU A 117 1.13 17.47 -0.52
N ALA A 118 0.97 18.40 -1.47
CA ALA A 118 2.09 19.19 -1.95
C ALA A 118 2.63 20.12 -0.86
N LEU A 119 3.96 20.21 -0.78
CA LEU A 119 4.64 21.11 0.13
C LEU A 119 4.36 22.57 -0.25
N MET A 120 3.91 23.36 0.73
CA MET A 120 3.60 24.77 0.51
C MET A 120 4.87 25.64 0.65
N PRO A 121 5.06 26.61 -0.26
CA PRO A 121 6.18 27.56 -0.18
C PRO A 121 6.25 28.27 1.18
N GLY A 122 7.46 28.42 1.73
CA GLY A 122 7.74 29.18 2.96
C GLY A 122 7.59 28.40 4.27
N ARG A 123 6.73 27.37 4.33
CA ARG A 123 6.58 26.51 5.53
C ARG A 123 7.15 25.11 5.37
N HIS A 124 7.40 24.66 4.12
CA HIS A 124 7.87 23.31 3.81
C HIS A 124 6.97 22.20 4.39
N LYS A 125 5.66 22.47 4.51
CA LYS A 125 4.64 21.52 5.00
C LYS A 125 3.44 21.46 4.06
N SER A 126 2.80 20.30 3.96
CA SER A 126 1.53 20.14 3.24
C SER A 126 0.32 20.61 4.07
N PRO A 127 -0.81 20.94 3.42
CA PRO A 127 -2.09 21.14 4.13
C PRO A 127 -2.45 19.99 5.07
N VAL A 128 -2.25 18.74 4.64
CA VAL A 128 -2.56 17.56 5.48
C VAL A 128 -1.66 17.49 6.72
N GLN A 129 -0.37 17.82 6.59
CA GLN A 129 0.54 17.89 7.74
C GLN A 129 0.11 18.95 8.76
N GLN A 130 -0.31 20.14 8.29
CA GLN A 130 -0.80 21.20 9.18
C GLN A 130 -2.05 20.77 9.94
N ALA A 131 -3.03 20.18 9.25
CA ALA A 131 -4.24 19.68 9.87
C ALA A 131 -3.97 18.62 10.97
N TRP A 132 -2.94 17.78 10.77
CA TRP A 132 -2.50 16.79 11.75
C TRP A 132 -1.89 17.40 13.00
N GLU A 133 -1.05 18.43 12.84
CA GLU A 133 -0.47 19.15 13.97
C GLU A 133 -1.57 19.78 14.83
N TYR A 134 -2.57 20.40 14.20
CA TYR A 134 -3.73 20.94 14.90
C TYR A 134 -4.53 19.87 15.65
N ALA A 135 -4.71 18.69 15.05
CA ALA A 135 -5.42 17.59 15.68
C ALA A 135 -4.71 17.04 16.92
N ASN A 136 -3.38 17.03 16.93
CA ASN A 136 -2.58 16.65 18.09
C ASN A 136 -2.63 17.70 19.21
N ASP A 137 -2.74 18.98 18.85
CA ASP A 137 -2.79 20.09 19.81
C ASP A 137 -4.18 20.29 20.44
N LEU A 138 -5.25 19.89 19.74
CA LEU A 138 -6.64 20.11 20.14
C LEU A 138 -7.21 18.89 20.87
N PRO A 139 -7.43 18.97 22.21
CA PRO A 139 -7.93 17.84 22.98
C PRO A 139 -9.32 17.40 22.54
N GLY A 140 -9.53 16.09 22.46
CA GLY A 140 -10.81 15.50 22.03
C GLY A 140 -10.91 15.24 20.53
N SER A 141 -9.92 15.67 19.74
CA SER A 141 -9.84 15.36 18.31
C SER A 141 -9.82 13.85 18.12
N GLN A 142 -10.62 13.37 17.18
CA GLN A 142 -10.69 11.96 16.76
C GLN A 142 -10.41 11.83 15.26
N PHE A 143 -10.81 12.85 14.50
CA PHE A 143 -10.70 12.90 13.05
C PHE A 143 -9.95 14.15 12.61
N VAL A 144 -9.57 14.19 11.34
CA VAL A 144 -8.99 15.38 10.70
C VAL A 144 -9.68 15.58 9.37
N LEU A 145 -10.01 16.83 9.05
CA LEU A 145 -10.57 17.22 7.77
C LEU A 145 -9.62 18.12 7.00
N VAL A 146 -9.54 17.90 5.69
CA VAL A 146 -8.77 18.75 4.78
C VAL A 146 -9.57 18.92 3.50
N SER A 147 -9.63 20.13 2.95
CA SER A 147 -10.30 20.36 1.67
C SER A 147 -9.63 21.46 0.86
N ASN A 148 -9.66 21.32 -0.47
CA ASN A 148 -9.33 22.39 -1.41
C ASN A 148 -10.59 23.05 -2.01
N CYS A 149 -11.73 22.92 -1.35
CA CYS A 149 -13.06 23.34 -1.82
C CYS A 149 -13.62 22.60 -3.04
N ASP A 150 -12.91 21.62 -3.60
CA ASP A 150 -13.45 20.64 -4.56
C ASP A 150 -13.50 19.24 -3.91
N GLU A 151 -12.36 18.79 -3.39
CA GLU A 151 -12.21 17.56 -2.64
C GLU A 151 -12.31 17.82 -1.12
N ILE A 152 -13.08 17.00 -0.42
CA ILE A 152 -13.12 16.90 1.05
C ILE A 152 -12.49 15.57 1.43
N ARG A 153 -11.52 15.58 2.35
CA ARG A 153 -10.86 14.39 2.88
C ARG A 153 -11.11 14.25 4.38
N LEU A 154 -11.54 13.06 4.80
CA LEU A 154 -11.75 12.65 6.19
C LEU A 154 -10.71 11.62 6.58
N TYR A 155 -10.00 11.92 7.65
CA TYR A 155 -9.03 11.02 8.23
C TYR A 155 -9.32 10.73 9.69
N ALA A 156 -8.76 9.64 10.23
CA ALA A 156 -8.80 9.32 11.66
C ALA A 156 -7.42 9.40 12.30
N LEU A 157 -7.35 9.96 13.51
CA LEU A 157 -6.13 9.96 14.31
C LEU A 157 -5.70 8.53 14.64
N GLY A 158 -4.41 8.26 14.51
CA GLY A 158 -3.82 6.93 14.72
C GLY A 158 -3.76 6.01 13.50
N TYR A 159 -4.35 6.39 12.35
CA TYR A 159 -4.36 5.58 11.12
C TYR A 159 -3.36 6.06 10.04
N GLY A 160 -2.66 7.19 10.27
CA GLY A 160 -1.71 7.77 9.33
C GLY A 160 -2.37 8.60 8.22
N ARG A 161 -1.54 9.21 7.34
CA ARG A 161 -1.99 10.24 6.39
C ARG A 161 -2.35 9.75 4.99
N ALA A 162 -2.19 8.47 4.64
CA ALA A 162 -2.75 7.90 3.40
C ALA A 162 -3.84 6.87 3.66
N VAL A 163 -4.48 6.93 4.82
CA VAL A 163 -5.70 6.16 5.10
C VAL A 163 -6.81 7.17 5.36
N TYR A 164 -7.69 7.36 4.38
CA TYR A 164 -8.73 8.38 4.43
C TYR A 164 -9.88 8.08 3.48
N GLU A 165 -11.04 8.67 3.78
CA GLU A 165 -12.11 8.82 2.80
C GLU A 165 -12.01 10.18 2.13
N SER A 166 -12.29 10.25 0.83
CA SER A 166 -12.43 11.53 0.16
C SER A 166 -13.63 11.58 -0.76
N TRP A 167 -14.08 12.80 -1.08
CA TRP A 167 -15.18 13.09 -1.99
C TRP A 167 -14.92 14.38 -2.75
N THR A 168 -15.00 14.33 -4.07
CA THR A 168 -15.03 15.55 -4.90
C THR A 168 -16.47 16.05 -5.08
N ALA A 169 -16.64 17.34 -5.34
CA ALA A 169 -17.97 17.91 -5.60
C ALA A 169 -18.69 17.20 -6.76
N ALA A 170 -17.95 16.73 -7.77
CA ALA A 170 -18.52 15.97 -8.88
C ALA A 170 -18.99 14.57 -8.46
N GLU A 171 -18.18 13.85 -7.67
CA GLU A 171 -18.54 12.51 -7.15
C GLU A 171 -19.76 12.56 -6.24
N LEU A 172 -19.96 13.64 -5.49
CA LEU A 172 -21.10 13.80 -4.59
C LEU A 172 -22.45 13.84 -5.31
N LEU A 173 -22.50 13.92 -6.65
CA LEU A 173 -23.74 13.75 -7.43
C LEU A 173 -24.14 12.28 -7.60
N GLU A 174 -23.24 11.35 -7.30
CA GLU A 174 -23.49 9.91 -7.33
C GLU A 174 -24.13 9.45 -6.00
N PRO A 175 -25.26 8.71 -6.02
CA PRO A 175 -25.99 8.32 -4.81
C PRO A 175 -25.15 7.57 -3.75
N GLU A 176 -24.25 6.70 -4.18
CA GLU A 176 -23.40 5.92 -3.26
C GLU A 176 -22.35 6.81 -2.56
N ARG A 177 -21.74 7.73 -3.30
CA ARG A 177 -20.75 8.68 -2.78
C ARG A 177 -21.39 9.71 -1.86
N TYR A 178 -22.57 10.19 -2.22
CA TYR A 178 -23.36 11.08 -1.39
C TYR A 178 -23.77 10.40 -0.07
N ALA A 179 -24.26 9.16 -0.13
CA ALA A 179 -24.66 8.42 1.07
C ALA A 179 -23.49 8.20 2.05
N SER A 180 -22.29 7.88 1.54
CA SER A 180 -21.11 7.76 2.41
C SER A 180 -20.64 9.10 2.97
N PHE A 181 -20.69 10.18 2.18
CA PHE A 181 -20.36 11.53 2.63
C PHE A 181 -21.26 11.98 3.79
N VAL A 182 -22.58 11.97 3.60
CA VAL A 182 -23.53 12.36 4.64
C VAL A 182 -23.51 11.39 5.82
N GLY A 183 -23.41 10.09 5.53
CA GLY A 183 -23.33 9.04 6.55
C GLY A 183 -22.15 9.24 7.50
N LEU A 184 -20.98 9.58 6.98
CA LEU A 184 -19.76 9.70 7.79
C LEU A 184 -19.56 11.09 8.41
N LEU A 185 -20.02 12.15 7.73
CA LEU A 185 -19.70 13.54 8.10
C LEU A 185 -20.87 14.35 8.64
N SER A 186 -22.11 13.86 8.62
CA SER A 186 -23.23 14.63 9.20
C SER A 186 -22.98 14.92 10.68
N GLU A 187 -23.49 16.07 11.15
CA GLU A 187 -23.38 16.47 12.56
C GLU A 187 -23.81 15.32 13.49
N GLN A 188 -24.93 14.69 13.16
CA GLN A 188 -25.53 13.61 13.95
C GLN A 188 -24.63 12.39 14.06
N ASN A 189 -23.85 12.05 13.02
CA ASN A 189 -23.03 10.83 13.03
C ASN A 189 -21.60 11.09 13.51
N LEU A 190 -20.99 12.20 13.09
CA LEU A 190 -19.62 12.53 13.48
C LEU A 190 -19.54 12.90 14.97
N LEU A 191 -20.49 13.68 15.48
CA LEU A 191 -20.45 14.16 16.88
C LEU A 191 -21.02 13.16 17.90
N SER A 192 -21.82 12.18 17.48
CA SER A 192 -22.38 11.15 18.37
C SER A 192 -21.49 9.90 18.55
N ASN A 193 -20.28 9.91 17.98
CA ASN A 193 -19.37 8.76 17.83
C ASN A 193 -19.85 7.67 16.87
N ALA A 194 -20.95 7.80 16.14
CA ALA A 194 -21.39 6.78 15.19
C ALA A 194 -20.33 6.47 14.12
N THR A 195 -19.64 7.50 13.61
CA THR A 195 -18.51 7.34 12.68
C THR A 195 -17.31 6.65 13.34
N GLN A 196 -17.03 6.95 14.61
CA GLN A 196 -15.95 6.32 15.37
C GLN A 196 -16.24 4.86 15.71
N ASP A 197 -17.48 4.52 16.03
CA ASP A 197 -17.88 3.15 16.32
C ASP A 197 -17.88 2.29 15.05
N LEU A 198 -18.19 2.87 13.89
CA LEU A 198 -17.99 2.23 12.58
C LEU A 198 -16.51 1.89 12.35
N LEU A 199 -15.59 2.80 12.71
CA LEU A 199 -14.16 2.57 12.59
C LEU A 199 -13.70 1.41 13.50
N LYS A 200 -14.20 1.34 14.73
CA LYS A 200 -13.94 0.22 15.65
C LYS A 200 -14.50 -1.10 15.13
N ALA A 201 -15.70 -1.08 14.55
CA ALA A 201 -16.32 -2.26 13.94
C ALA A 201 -15.49 -2.76 12.74
N ASN A 202 -14.98 -1.85 11.90
CA ASN A 202 -14.08 -2.18 10.80
C ASN A 202 -12.81 -2.91 11.30
N ALA A 203 -12.16 -2.36 12.33
CA ALA A 203 -10.99 -2.98 12.93
C ALA A 203 -11.26 -4.33 13.62
N ALA A 204 -12.49 -4.55 14.11
CA ALA A 204 -12.90 -5.85 14.67
C ALA A 204 -13.11 -6.89 13.56
N GLN A 205 -13.80 -6.51 12.48
CA GLN A 205 -14.02 -7.38 11.33
C GLN A 205 -12.70 -7.80 10.66
N GLU A 206 -11.77 -6.86 10.47
CA GLU A 206 -10.43 -7.17 9.93
C GLU A 206 -9.70 -8.20 10.80
N ARG A 207 -9.80 -8.09 12.13
CA ARG A 207 -9.20 -9.05 13.08
C ARG A 207 -9.82 -10.44 12.95
N GLU A 208 -11.14 -10.53 12.83
CA GLU A 208 -11.84 -11.80 12.65
C GLU A 208 -11.46 -12.48 11.33
N ILE A 209 -11.45 -11.73 10.23
CA ILE A 209 -11.01 -12.22 8.91
C ILE A 209 -9.55 -12.69 8.97
N THR A 210 -8.66 -11.89 9.56
CA THR A 210 -7.25 -12.25 9.74
C THR A 210 -7.10 -13.57 10.48
N GLN A 211 -7.83 -13.75 11.59
CA GLN A 211 -7.75 -14.96 12.40
C GLN A 211 -8.31 -16.18 11.67
N ALA A 212 -9.43 -16.03 10.96
CA ALA A 212 -10.03 -17.10 10.17
C ALA A 212 -9.09 -17.53 9.04
N LEU A 213 -8.60 -16.58 8.25
CA LEU A 213 -7.69 -16.86 7.13
C LEU A 213 -6.37 -17.47 7.60
N TYR A 214 -5.80 -17.00 8.70
CA TYR A 214 -4.60 -17.62 9.28
C TYR A 214 -4.85 -19.07 9.72
N ASN A 215 -5.99 -19.36 10.34
CA ASN A 215 -6.33 -20.71 10.77
C ASN A 215 -6.47 -21.66 9.57
N ASP A 216 -7.14 -21.21 8.50
CA ASP A 216 -7.31 -22.00 7.27
C ASP A 216 -5.97 -22.20 6.55
N TYR A 217 -5.15 -21.15 6.46
CA TYR A 217 -3.79 -21.19 5.94
C TYR A 217 -2.93 -22.21 6.68
N LYS A 218 -2.90 -22.13 8.02
CA LYS A 218 -2.13 -23.03 8.87
C LYS A 218 -2.59 -24.49 8.74
N THR A 219 -3.90 -24.69 8.76
CA THR A 219 -4.51 -26.02 8.63
C THR A 219 -4.16 -26.63 7.28
N LEU A 220 -4.28 -25.85 6.19
CA LEU A 220 -3.92 -26.30 4.85
C LEU A 220 -2.44 -26.68 4.76
N ARG A 221 -1.53 -25.89 5.35
CA ARG A 221 -0.10 -26.19 5.40
C ARG A 221 0.17 -27.53 6.08
N GLN A 222 -0.46 -27.78 7.22
CA GLN A 222 -0.33 -29.05 7.94
C GLN A 222 -0.89 -30.23 7.13
N GLU A 223 -2.09 -30.08 6.55
CA GLU A 223 -2.70 -31.08 5.68
C GLU A 223 -1.80 -31.41 4.48
N LEU A 224 -1.20 -30.40 3.85
CA LEU A 224 -0.28 -30.55 2.72
C LEU A 224 1.00 -31.28 3.13
N ILE A 225 1.70 -30.84 4.18
CA ILE A 225 2.96 -31.46 4.60
C ILE A 225 2.76 -32.94 4.93
N LEU A 226 1.74 -33.27 5.73
CA LEU A 226 1.46 -34.66 6.12
C LEU A 226 1.00 -35.50 4.92
N GLY A 227 0.11 -34.94 4.10
CA GLY A 227 -0.44 -35.61 2.92
C GLY A 227 0.62 -35.89 1.87
N LEU A 228 1.48 -34.91 1.57
CA LEU A 228 2.57 -35.06 0.63
C LEU A 228 3.61 -36.07 1.12
N HIS A 229 3.96 -36.06 2.41
CA HIS A 229 4.87 -37.06 2.97
C HIS A 229 4.35 -38.48 2.82
N HIS A 230 3.06 -38.70 3.08
CA HIS A 230 2.45 -40.02 2.91
C HIS A 230 2.45 -40.49 1.45
N LEU A 231 2.19 -39.59 0.52
CA LEU A 231 2.06 -39.90 -0.91
C LEU A 231 3.40 -39.95 -1.66
N ASN A 232 4.47 -39.36 -1.09
CA ASN A 232 5.76 -39.21 -1.75
C ASN A 232 6.91 -39.66 -0.82
N PRO A 233 6.98 -40.95 -0.43
CA PRO A 233 7.92 -41.46 0.58
C PRO A 233 9.41 -41.37 0.20
N GLY A 234 9.73 -41.09 -1.07
CA GLY A 234 11.09 -40.94 -1.58
C GLY A 234 11.66 -39.52 -1.54
N ILE A 235 10.89 -38.54 -1.06
CA ILE A 235 11.29 -37.13 -1.02
C ILE A 235 11.61 -36.74 0.43
N ALA A 236 12.71 -36.01 0.63
CA ALA A 236 13.12 -35.58 1.96
C ALA A 236 12.06 -34.66 2.59
N PHE A 237 11.90 -34.76 3.91
CA PHE A 237 10.89 -33.97 4.62
C PHE A 237 11.09 -32.46 4.44
N ALA A 238 12.33 -31.98 4.49
CA ALA A 238 12.66 -30.57 4.28
C ALA A 238 12.20 -30.08 2.89
N ASP A 239 12.44 -30.89 1.84
CA ASP A 239 11.97 -30.57 0.50
C ASP A 239 10.44 -30.52 0.46
N LEU A 240 9.74 -31.47 1.07
CA LEU A 240 8.27 -31.48 1.11
C LEU A 240 7.69 -30.25 1.82
N VAL A 241 8.36 -29.75 2.86
CA VAL A 241 7.98 -28.51 3.55
C VAL A 241 8.11 -27.32 2.59
N ALA A 242 9.25 -27.20 1.89
CA ALA A 242 9.47 -26.14 0.91
C ALA A 242 8.45 -26.20 -0.26
N HIS A 243 8.17 -27.40 -0.77
CA HIS A 243 7.16 -27.61 -1.81
C HIS A 243 5.74 -27.24 -1.33
N ALA A 244 5.37 -27.63 -0.11
CA ALA A 244 4.08 -27.27 0.47
C ALA A 244 3.93 -25.75 0.63
N GLN A 245 5.02 -25.08 1.04
CA GLN A 245 5.05 -23.64 1.22
C GLN A 245 4.88 -22.91 -0.12
N LYS A 246 5.72 -23.23 -1.11
CA LYS A 246 5.63 -22.67 -2.47
C LYS A 246 4.26 -22.92 -3.12
N LEU A 247 3.65 -24.07 -2.87
CA LEU A 247 2.30 -24.38 -3.35
C LEU A 247 1.27 -23.44 -2.71
N ILE A 248 1.30 -23.25 -1.40
CA ILE A 248 0.38 -22.32 -0.72
C ILE A 248 0.57 -20.88 -1.20
N ASP A 249 1.81 -20.45 -1.42
CA ASP A 249 2.10 -19.09 -1.89
C ASP A 249 1.55 -18.86 -3.31
N ARG A 250 1.66 -19.86 -4.19
CA ARG A 250 0.99 -19.85 -5.50
C ARG A 250 -0.54 -19.78 -5.38
N LEU A 251 -1.12 -20.54 -4.45
CA LEU A 251 -2.57 -20.55 -4.22
C LEU A 251 -3.05 -19.19 -3.68
N LEU A 252 -2.34 -18.60 -2.73
CA LEU A 252 -2.66 -17.27 -2.21
C LEU A 252 -2.58 -16.20 -3.29
N PHE A 253 -1.53 -16.24 -4.13
CA PHE A 253 -1.42 -15.30 -5.25
C PHE A 253 -2.60 -15.45 -6.22
N ILE A 254 -2.98 -16.68 -6.59
CA ILE A 254 -4.11 -16.90 -7.50
C ILE A 254 -5.42 -16.44 -6.87
N ALA A 255 -5.67 -16.75 -5.59
CA ALA A 255 -6.87 -16.34 -4.87
C ALA A 255 -6.99 -14.80 -4.78
N PHE A 256 -5.86 -14.13 -4.52
CA PHE A 256 -5.77 -12.68 -4.57
C PHE A 256 -6.06 -12.15 -5.97
N ALA A 257 -5.40 -12.73 -6.98
CA ALA A 257 -5.47 -12.27 -8.35
C ALA A 257 -6.86 -12.46 -8.98
N GLU A 258 -7.56 -13.56 -8.71
CA GLU A 258 -8.93 -13.78 -9.20
C GLU A 258 -9.93 -12.83 -8.53
N SER A 259 -9.75 -12.50 -7.25
CA SER A 259 -10.58 -11.51 -6.54
C SER A 259 -10.39 -10.08 -7.10
N ARG A 260 -9.16 -9.74 -7.49
CA ARG A 260 -8.79 -8.42 -8.05
C ARG A 260 -9.03 -8.30 -9.55
N GLY A 261 -9.55 -9.34 -10.21
CA GLY A 261 -9.78 -9.35 -11.66
C GLY A 261 -8.51 -9.42 -12.51
N LEU A 262 -7.38 -9.80 -11.89
CA LEU A 262 -6.10 -10.07 -12.56
C LEU A 262 -6.14 -11.44 -13.25
N LEU A 263 -6.77 -12.41 -12.60
CA LEU A 263 -7.11 -13.70 -13.17
C LEU A 263 -8.63 -13.86 -13.37
N PRO A 264 -9.06 -14.78 -14.25
CA PRO A 264 -10.46 -15.16 -14.32
C PRO A 264 -10.98 -15.63 -12.96
N GLN A 265 -12.22 -15.27 -12.63
CA GLN A 265 -12.86 -15.68 -11.38
C GLN A 265 -12.94 -17.21 -11.25
N GLU A 266 -12.91 -17.70 -10.01
CA GLU A 266 -13.06 -19.11 -9.67
C GLU A 266 -12.04 -20.03 -10.36
N SER A 267 -10.82 -19.54 -10.65
CA SER A 267 -9.77 -20.34 -11.29
C SER A 267 -9.31 -21.49 -10.40
N ILE A 268 -9.15 -21.27 -9.08
CA ILE A 268 -8.83 -22.35 -8.13
C ILE A 268 -9.97 -23.37 -8.06
N LYS A 269 -11.21 -22.90 -7.95
CA LYS A 269 -12.40 -23.76 -7.84
C LYS A 269 -12.60 -24.61 -9.09
N ARG A 270 -12.41 -24.05 -10.29
CA ARG A 270 -12.45 -24.79 -11.55
C ARG A 270 -11.35 -25.84 -11.61
N ALA A 271 -10.11 -25.48 -11.33
CA ALA A 271 -9.00 -26.44 -11.29
C ALA A 271 -9.23 -27.58 -10.29
N ALA A 272 -9.89 -27.31 -9.16
CA ALA A 272 -10.21 -28.28 -8.12
C ALA A 272 -11.48 -29.12 -8.37
N SER A 273 -12.20 -28.92 -9.48
CA SER A 273 -13.48 -29.62 -9.74
C SER A 273 -13.67 -30.12 -11.17
N GLU A 274 -13.02 -29.50 -12.16
CA GLU A 274 -13.17 -29.89 -13.56
C GLU A 274 -12.45 -31.22 -13.84
N VAL A 275 -13.23 -32.22 -14.25
CA VAL A 275 -12.74 -33.52 -14.70
C VAL A 275 -13.15 -33.70 -16.15
N ASN A 276 -12.20 -34.05 -17.00
CA ASN A 276 -12.51 -34.42 -18.37
C ASN A 276 -13.21 -35.79 -18.38
N PRO A 277 -14.50 -35.88 -18.80
CA PRO A 277 -15.26 -37.13 -18.73
C PRO A 277 -14.75 -38.20 -19.70
N TYR A 278 -14.03 -37.81 -20.76
CA TYR A 278 -13.49 -38.73 -21.77
C TYR A 278 -12.05 -39.16 -21.49
N ASN A 279 -11.34 -38.43 -20.64
CA ASN A 279 -9.98 -38.74 -20.21
C ASN A 279 -9.76 -38.23 -18.78
N PRO A 280 -10.30 -38.92 -17.77
CA PRO A 280 -10.18 -38.48 -16.38
C PRO A 280 -8.71 -38.50 -15.96
N GLN A 281 -8.23 -37.36 -15.47
CA GLN A 281 -6.88 -37.17 -14.92
C GLN A 281 -7.00 -36.73 -13.46
N PRO A 282 -5.98 -36.96 -12.62
CA PRO A 282 -5.94 -36.41 -11.27
C PRO A 282 -6.13 -34.89 -11.29
N LEU A 283 -6.87 -34.34 -10.33
CA LEU A 283 -7.14 -32.90 -10.28
C LEU A 283 -5.86 -32.07 -10.14
N TRP A 284 -4.80 -32.65 -9.59
CA TRP A 284 -3.48 -32.02 -9.49
C TRP A 284 -2.93 -31.58 -10.87
N THR A 285 -3.21 -32.32 -11.93
CA THR A 285 -2.79 -31.97 -13.29
C THR A 285 -3.38 -30.64 -13.75
N ASN A 286 -4.60 -30.30 -13.29
CA ASN A 286 -5.21 -29.00 -13.58
C ASN A 286 -4.41 -27.86 -12.93
N PHE A 287 -3.92 -28.04 -11.71
CA PHE A 287 -3.10 -27.04 -11.01
C PHE A 287 -1.73 -26.85 -11.66
N VAL A 288 -1.07 -27.92 -12.10
CA VAL A 288 0.17 -27.81 -12.89
C VAL A 288 -0.08 -27.01 -14.18
N GLY A 289 -1.20 -27.26 -14.86
CA GLY A 289 -1.63 -26.48 -16.03
C GLY A 289 -1.93 -25.02 -15.71
N LEU A 290 -2.60 -24.74 -14.58
CA LEU A 290 -2.92 -23.40 -14.11
C LEU A 290 -1.65 -22.62 -13.76
N PHE A 291 -0.68 -23.21 -13.04
CA PHE A 291 0.58 -22.55 -12.72
C PHE A 291 1.37 -22.20 -13.98
N LYS A 292 1.41 -23.12 -14.95
CA LYS A 292 2.01 -22.83 -16.26
C LYS A 292 1.29 -21.68 -16.97
N ALA A 293 -0.04 -21.65 -16.91
CA ALA A 293 -0.81 -20.56 -17.52
C ALA A 293 -0.53 -19.20 -16.86
N VAL A 294 -0.32 -19.16 -15.54
CA VAL A 294 0.08 -17.94 -14.82
C VAL A 294 1.51 -17.52 -15.16
N ASP A 295 2.42 -18.49 -15.31
CA ASP A 295 3.81 -18.25 -15.69
C ASP A 295 3.91 -17.62 -17.09
N VAL A 296 3.55 -18.38 -18.13
CA VAL A 296 3.80 -17.99 -19.52
C VAL A 296 2.60 -17.35 -20.22
N GLY A 297 1.47 -17.23 -19.54
CA GLY A 297 0.22 -16.76 -20.10
C GLY A 297 -0.57 -17.87 -20.82
N ASN A 298 -1.88 -17.69 -20.92
CA ASN A 298 -2.78 -18.57 -21.67
C ASN A 298 -3.94 -17.75 -22.26
N PRO A 299 -3.92 -17.48 -23.59
CA PRO A 299 -4.98 -16.71 -24.25
C PRO A 299 -6.38 -17.34 -24.16
N TYR A 300 -6.47 -18.67 -24.21
CA TYR A 300 -7.75 -19.39 -24.13
C TYR A 300 -8.42 -19.21 -22.76
N LEU A 301 -7.62 -19.33 -21.70
CA LEU A 301 -8.08 -19.10 -20.34
C LEU A 301 -8.17 -17.62 -19.98
N LYS A 302 -7.73 -16.70 -20.86
CA LYS A 302 -7.61 -15.25 -20.61
C LYS A 302 -6.71 -14.95 -19.40
N ILE A 303 -5.62 -15.69 -19.26
CA ILE A 303 -4.62 -15.48 -18.21
C ILE A 303 -3.41 -14.77 -18.85
N PRO A 304 -3.04 -13.56 -18.40
CA PRO A 304 -1.82 -12.91 -18.88
C PRO A 304 -0.57 -13.54 -18.23
N PRO A 305 0.61 -13.38 -18.84
CA PRO A 305 1.85 -13.89 -18.29
C PRO A 305 2.27 -13.03 -17.09
N TYR A 306 1.97 -13.48 -15.88
CA TYR A 306 2.33 -12.75 -14.67
C TYR A 306 3.78 -12.98 -14.24
N ASN A 307 4.48 -14.01 -14.74
CA ASN A 307 5.85 -14.41 -14.37
C ASN A 307 6.67 -13.42 -13.51
N GLY A 308 7.17 -13.91 -12.37
CA GLY A 308 8.08 -13.22 -11.46
C GLY A 308 8.97 -14.18 -10.67
N GLY A 309 9.22 -15.39 -11.18
CA GLY A 309 9.95 -16.44 -10.44
C GLY A 309 9.04 -17.36 -9.61
N LEU A 310 8.01 -16.83 -8.93
CA LEU A 310 7.08 -17.64 -8.12
C LEU A 310 6.42 -18.80 -8.91
N PHE A 311 5.99 -18.50 -10.14
CA PHE A 311 5.34 -19.45 -11.04
C PHE A 311 6.29 -20.12 -12.01
N ALA A 312 7.60 -19.85 -11.93
CA ALA A 312 8.59 -20.50 -12.77
C ALA A 312 8.44 -22.02 -12.70
N THR A 313 8.70 -22.68 -13.82
CA THR A 313 8.57 -24.13 -13.94
C THR A 313 9.40 -24.83 -12.88
N ASP A 314 8.75 -25.71 -12.13
CA ASP A 314 9.35 -26.46 -11.04
C ASP A 314 9.05 -27.95 -11.24
N ALA A 315 10.01 -28.68 -11.80
CA ALA A 315 9.82 -30.09 -12.15
C ALA A 315 9.62 -30.96 -10.90
N ALA A 316 10.26 -30.62 -9.78
CA ALA A 316 10.14 -31.36 -8.53
C ALA A 316 8.74 -31.19 -7.93
N LEU A 317 8.25 -29.95 -7.83
CA LEU A 317 6.88 -29.66 -7.40
C LEU A 317 5.84 -30.32 -8.32
N ASN A 318 5.99 -30.13 -9.64
CA ASN A 318 5.02 -30.61 -10.61
C ASN A 318 4.94 -32.14 -10.65
N GLY A 319 6.04 -32.82 -10.32
CA GLY A 319 6.12 -34.28 -10.26
C GLY A 319 5.51 -34.91 -8.99
N LEU A 320 5.07 -34.11 -8.02
CA LEU A 320 4.48 -34.63 -6.77
C LEU A 320 3.18 -35.38 -7.02
N THR A 321 2.96 -36.44 -6.25
CA THR A 321 1.66 -37.09 -6.12
C THR A 321 0.82 -36.34 -5.09
N VAL A 322 -0.29 -35.74 -5.53
CA VAL A 322 -1.23 -35.01 -4.68
C VAL A 322 -2.62 -35.61 -4.86
N SER A 323 -3.24 -36.05 -3.76
CA SER A 323 -4.60 -36.64 -3.83
C SER A 323 -5.66 -35.60 -4.13
N ASP A 324 -6.73 -36.00 -4.83
CA ASP A 324 -7.90 -35.14 -5.09
C ASP A 324 -8.53 -34.58 -3.82
N LYS A 325 -8.45 -35.31 -2.69
CA LYS A 325 -8.91 -34.82 -1.39
C LYS A 325 -8.10 -33.60 -0.93
N LEU A 326 -6.78 -33.62 -1.09
CA LEU A 326 -5.92 -32.48 -0.78
C LEU A 326 -6.16 -31.34 -1.77
N VAL A 327 -6.29 -31.64 -3.06
CA VAL A 327 -6.58 -30.60 -4.07
C VAL A 327 -7.88 -29.84 -3.75
N LYS A 328 -8.91 -30.55 -3.28
CA LYS A 328 -10.17 -29.93 -2.86
C LYS A 328 -10.01 -29.02 -1.63
N SER A 329 -9.02 -29.21 -0.76
CA SER A 329 -8.82 -28.29 0.36
C SER A 329 -8.23 -26.94 -0.05
N PHE A 330 -7.69 -26.81 -1.28
CA PHE A 330 -7.15 -25.54 -1.80
C PHE A 330 -8.23 -24.46 -1.93
N THR A 331 -9.49 -24.86 -2.12
CA THR A 331 -10.61 -23.92 -2.24
C THR A 331 -10.92 -23.17 -0.95
N LYS A 332 -10.40 -23.62 0.21
CA LYS A 332 -10.56 -22.90 1.49
C LYS A 332 -9.97 -21.49 1.39
N LEU A 333 -8.77 -21.37 0.82
CA LEU A 333 -8.13 -20.07 0.61
C LEU A 333 -8.84 -19.23 -0.46
N ALA A 334 -9.37 -19.86 -1.51
CA ALA A 334 -10.12 -19.16 -2.55
C ALA A 334 -11.47 -18.57 -2.09
N GLY A 335 -11.96 -18.97 -0.90
CA GLY A 335 -13.26 -18.53 -0.39
C GLY A 335 -13.31 -17.10 0.18
N TYR A 336 -12.15 -16.45 0.33
CA TYR A 336 -12.05 -15.11 0.91
C TYR A 336 -12.12 -14.02 -0.16
N ASP A 337 -12.69 -12.87 0.18
CA ASP A 337 -12.70 -11.69 -0.70
C ASP A 337 -11.40 -10.89 -0.52
N TYR A 338 -10.39 -11.19 -1.36
CA TYR A 338 -9.12 -10.45 -1.35
C TYR A 338 -9.20 -9.05 -1.98
N ALA A 339 -10.34 -8.68 -2.56
CA ALA A 339 -10.56 -7.34 -3.07
C ALA A 339 -10.99 -6.37 -1.97
N GLN A 340 -11.82 -6.83 -1.03
CA GLN A 340 -12.49 -5.98 -0.04
C GLN A 340 -12.22 -6.34 1.42
N GLU A 341 -11.92 -7.61 1.73
CA GLU A 341 -11.85 -8.13 3.09
C GLU A 341 -10.41 -8.46 3.54
N VAL A 342 -9.56 -8.92 2.62
CA VAL A 342 -8.16 -9.26 2.91
C VAL A 342 -7.23 -8.19 2.34
N SER A 343 -6.76 -7.29 3.20
CA SER A 343 -5.76 -6.29 2.83
C SER A 343 -4.34 -6.87 2.80
N VAL A 344 -3.39 -6.15 2.19
CA VAL A 344 -1.96 -6.51 2.22
C VAL A 344 -1.45 -6.58 3.66
N THR A 345 -1.97 -5.74 4.57
CA THR A 345 -1.66 -5.77 6.00
C THR A 345 -2.13 -7.08 6.66
N VAL A 346 -3.32 -7.58 6.30
CA VAL A 346 -3.81 -8.88 6.77
C VAL A 346 -2.88 -10.01 6.33
N LEU A 347 -2.46 -9.99 5.05
CA LEU A 347 -1.51 -10.96 4.51
C LEU A 347 -0.14 -10.87 5.20
N GLY A 348 0.39 -9.68 5.42
CA GLY A 348 1.62 -9.48 6.17
C GLY A 348 1.57 -10.11 7.56
N ARG A 349 0.46 -9.93 8.30
CA ARG A 349 0.28 -10.57 9.62
C ARG A 349 0.22 -12.09 9.54
N ILE A 350 -0.44 -12.64 8.52
CA ILE A 350 -0.52 -14.09 8.30
C ILE A 350 0.86 -14.64 8.02
N PHE A 351 1.59 -14.03 7.09
CA PHE A 351 2.92 -14.48 6.72
C PHE A 351 3.90 -14.43 7.88
N GLU A 352 3.87 -13.35 8.67
CA GLU A 352 4.67 -13.20 9.87
C GLU A 352 4.41 -14.32 10.90
N GLN A 353 3.14 -14.58 11.21
CA GLN A 353 2.76 -15.69 12.09
C GLN A 353 3.19 -17.04 11.52
N SER A 354 3.22 -17.14 10.18
CA SER A 354 3.61 -18.33 9.47
C SER A 354 5.11 -18.62 9.55
N ILE A 355 5.97 -17.59 9.65
CA ILE A 355 7.43 -17.73 9.82
C ILE A 355 7.72 -18.47 11.12
N SER A 356 7.13 -18.03 12.24
CA SER A 356 7.30 -18.71 13.53
C SER A 356 6.77 -20.16 13.52
N ASP A 357 5.75 -20.46 12.71
CA ASP A 357 5.28 -21.82 12.55
C ASP A 357 6.27 -22.66 11.70
N LEU A 358 6.86 -22.09 10.65
CA LEU A 358 7.87 -22.76 9.82
C LEU A 358 9.14 -23.07 10.62
N GLU A 359 9.60 -22.16 11.47
CA GLU A 359 10.76 -22.41 12.35
C GLU A 359 10.52 -23.58 13.31
N ARG A 360 9.29 -23.71 13.84
CA ARG A 360 8.91 -24.88 14.64
C ARG A 360 8.90 -26.16 13.82
N ILE A 361 8.45 -26.09 12.57
CA ILE A 361 8.45 -27.23 11.63
C ILE A 361 9.89 -27.65 11.32
N ALA A 362 10.77 -26.69 11.03
CA ALA A 362 12.19 -26.93 10.80
C ALA A 362 12.87 -27.54 12.04
N SER A 363 12.51 -27.06 13.23
CA SER A 363 13.03 -27.57 14.51
C SER A 363 12.54 -28.99 14.86
N ALA A 364 11.39 -29.42 14.31
CA ALA A 364 10.87 -30.76 14.56
C ALA A 364 11.76 -31.87 13.97
N GLY A 365 12.58 -31.55 12.96
CA GLY A 365 13.56 -32.47 12.36
C GLY A 365 12.98 -33.65 11.55
N ASP A 366 11.78 -34.12 11.89
CA ASP A 366 11.05 -35.18 11.18
C ASP A 366 9.52 -35.02 11.28
N VAL A 367 8.82 -35.82 10.46
CA VAL A 367 7.35 -35.82 10.35
C VAL A 367 6.67 -36.31 11.63
N SER A 368 7.31 -37.20 12.38
CA SER A 368 6.71 -37.79 13.58
C SER A 368 6.58 -36.74 14.69
N GLN A 369 7.62 -35.93 14.91
CA GLN A 369 7.59 -34.79 15.83
C GLN A 369 6.64 -33.69 15.34
N PHE A 370 6.60 -33.45 14.03
CA PHE A 370 5.64 -32.51 13.43
C PHE A 370 4.18 -32.95 13.65
N ALA A 371 3.87 -34.24 13.43
CA ALA A 371 2.52 -34.78 13.63
C ALA A 371 2.09 -34.73 15.11
N LEU A 372 3.01 -35.03 16.04
CA LEU A 372 2.75 -34.94 17.48
C LEU A 372 2.46 -33.50 17.94
N THR A 373 3.20 -32.52 17.42
CA THR A 373 3.00 -31.10 17.73
C THR A 373 1.73 -30.54 17.08
N ALA A 374 1.35 -31.03 15.90
CA ALA A 374 0.09 -30.67 15.25
C ALA A 374 -1.15 -31.21 15.99
N THR A 375 -1.05 -32.41 16.58
CA THR A 375 -2.18 -33.07 17.27
C THR A 375 -2.39 -32.58 18.71
N THR A 376 -1.34 -32.06 19.36
CA THR A 376 -1.39 -31.56 20.76
C THR A 376 -1.75 -30.07 20.87
N ALA A 377 -1.84 -29.35 19.74
CA ALA A 377 -2.23 -27.94 19.70
C ALA A 377 -3.75 -27.76 19.85
N SER A 378 -4.30 -28.00 21.05
CA SER A 378 -5.60 -27.44 21.43
C SER A 378 -5.47 -25.92 21.62
N PRO A 379 -6.54 -25.12 21.38
CA PRO A 379 -6.53 -23.69 21.70
C PRO A 379 -6.55 -23.51 23.21
N GLN A 380 -5.38 -23.60 23.86
CA GLN A 380 -5.25 -23.19 25.24
C GLN A 380 -5.50 -21.68 25.30
N LYS A 381 -6.55 -21.27 26.01
CA LYS A 381 -6.59 -19.95 26.66
C LYS A 381 -5.25 -19.79 27.37
N ALA A 382 -4.45 -18.82 26.93
CA ALA A 382 -3.14 -18.54 27.46
C ALA A 382 -3.21 -18.39 28.99
N SER A 383 -2.80 -19.42 29.72
CA SER A 383 -2.53 -19.31 31.14
C SER A 383 -1.18 -18.61 31.30
N GLY A 384 -1.23 -17.35 31.72
CA GLY A 384 -0.22 -16.71 32.59
C GLY A 384 1.20 -16.46 32.08
N THR A 385 1.67 -17.10 31.01
CA THR A 385 2.99 -16.83 30.42
C THR A 385 2.78 -16.10 29.10
N SER A 386 3.02 -14.79 29.11
CA SER A 386 2.69 -13.90 28.01
C SER A 386 3.25 -14.41 26.67
N VAL A 387 2.44 -14.30 25.62
CA VAL A 387 2.84 -14.51 24.21
C VAL A 387 4.08 -13.67 23.85
N GLN A 388 4.34 -12.57 24.60
CA GLN A 388 5.56 -11.76 24.55
C GLN A 388 6.85 -12.52 24.91
N GLY A 389 6.80 -13.54 25.79
CA GLY A 389 8.00 -14.25 26.26
C GLY A 389 8.61 -15.22 25.24
N LYS A 390 7.80 -15.79 24.35
CA LYS A 390 8.27 -16.66 23.25
C LYS A 390 8.76 -15.86 22.04
N ARG A 391 8.04 -14.79 21.65
CA ARG A 391 8.45 -13.87 20.57
C ARG A 391 9.83 -13.21 20.79
N LYS A 392 10.23 -13.01 22.05
CA LYS A 392 11.54 -12.44 22.42
C LYS A 392 12.73 -13.40 22.22
N ARG A 393 12.52 -14.71 22.15
CA ARG A 393 13.61 -15.69 21.95
C ARG A 393 13.95 -15.89 20.47
N ASP A 394 12.94 -15.83 19.61
CA ASP A 394 13.06 -16.22 18.20
C ASP A 394 13.22 -15.01 17.26
N GLY A 395 13.18 -13.78 17.77
CA GLY A 395 13.43 -12.56 16.99
C GLY A 395 12.31 -12.13 16.02
N VAL A 396 11.30 -12.98 15.81
CA VAL A 396 10.13 -12.69 14.95
C VAL A 396 9.19 -11.70 15.65
N VAL A 397 9.37 -10.40 15.37
CA VAL A 397 8.61 -9.30 15.97
C VAL A 397 7.87 -8.52 14.89
N TYR A 398 6.56 -8.72 14.84
CA TYR A 398 5.65 -7.90 14.03
C TYR A 398 5.74 -6.43 14.46
N THR A 399 6.12 -5.57 13.52
CA THR A 399 5.95 -4.13 13.64
C THR A 399 4.56 -3.78 13.12
N PRO A 400 3.68 -3.18 13.96
CA PRO A 400 2.36 -2.76 13.50
C PRO A 400 2.44 -1.83 12.29
N ASP A 401 1.56 -2.04 11.31
CA ASP A 401 1.48 -1.24 10.07
C ASP A 401 1.62 0.27 10.30
N HIS A 402 0.87 0.84 11.25
CA HIS A 402 0.96 2.26 11.59
C HIS A 402 2.34 2.68 12.14
N ILE A 403 3.05 1.79 12.84
CA ILE A 403 4.42 2.03 13.33
C ILE A 403 5.40 1.95 12.17
N THR A 404 5.34 0.89 11.36
CA THR A 404 6.18 0.71 10.17
C THR A 404 6.08 1.92 9.25
N ARG A 405 4.84 2.32 8.95
CA ARG A 405 4.53 3.49 8.15
C ARG A 405 5.07 4.77 8.76
N PHE A 406 4.85 4.98 10.05
CA PHE A 406 5.40 6.15 10.75
C PHE A 406 6.92 6.21 10.64
N ILE A 407 7.63 5.11 10.91
CA ILE A 407 9.09 5.06 10.81
C ILE A 407 9.53 5.39 9.38
N VAL A 408 8.92 4.77 8.36
CA VAL A 408 9.26 5.03 6.96
C VAL A 408 8.98 6.50 6.58
N GLU A 409 7.85 7.06 6.99
CA GLU A 409 7.53 8.48 6.77
C GLU A 409 8.51 9.41 7.50
N GLN A 410 9.13 9.00 8.62
CA GLN A 410 10.12 9.80 9.33
C GLN A 410 11.57 9.54 8.88
N THR A 411 11.81 8.58 7.99
CA THR A 411 13.16 8.16 7.57
C THR A 411 13.38 8.31 6.08
N VAL A 412 12.50 7.75 5.26
CA VAL A 412 12.60 7.77 3.79
C VAL A 412 12.13 9.11 3.21
N TYR A 413 10.99 9.62 3.69
CA TYR A 413 10.42 10.87 3.17
C TYR A 413 11.34 12.09 3.39
N PRO A 414 11.98 12.29 4.56
CA PRO A 414 12.92 13.40 4.73
C PRO A 414 14.10 13.35 3.76
N VAL A 415 14.63 12.16 3.45
CA VAL A 415 15.72 12.00 2.47
C VAL A 415 15.26 12.41 1.07
N ILE A 416 14.05 12.02 0.67
CA ILE A 416 13.45 12.45 -0.60
C ILE A 416 13.33 13.97 -0.64
N VAL A 417 12.78 14.58 0.42
CA VAL A 417 12.57 16.03 0.52
C VAL A 417 13.90 16.79 0.50
N GLU A 418 14.89 16.36 1.27
CA GLU A 418 16.21 16.96 1.33
C GLU A 418 16.88 16.93 -0.05
N ARG A 419 16.92 15.76 -0.71
CA ARG A 419 17.50 15.62 -2.05
C ARG A 419 16.74 16.42 -3.11
N PHE A 420 15.41 16.44 -3.02
CA PHE A 420 14.57 17.24 -3.92
C PHE A 420 14.92 18.72 -3.84
N PHE A 421 14.95 19.30 -2.64
CA PHE A 421 15.24 20.73 -2.46
C PHE A 421 16.71 21.06 -2.70
N ALA A 422 17.64 20.18 -2.33
CA ALA A 422 19.05 20.32 -2.67
C ALA A 422 19.23 20.42 -4.20
N LEU A 423 18.60 19.52 -4.96
CA LEU A 423 18.62 19.58 -6.42
C LEU A 423 17.91 20.82 -6.94
N GLN A 424 16.71 21.12 -6.43
CA GLN A 424 15.90 22.25 -6.88
C GLN A 424 16.65 23.57 -6.72
N SER A 425 17.42 23.74 -5.63
CA SER A 425 18.22 24.95 -5.39
C SER A 425 19.25 25.26 -6.49
N THR A 426 19.64 24.25 -7.28
CA THR A 426 20.55 24.43 -8.43
C THR A 426 19.85 24.90 -9.72
N PHE A 427 18.51 24.80 -9.76
CA PHE A 427 17.66 25.21 -10.88
C PHE A 427 16.78 26.43 -10.55
N TYR A 428 16.44 26.64 -9.27
CA TYR A 428 15.53 27.68 -8.79
C TYR A 428 16.28 28.63 -7.84
N VAL A 429 16.55 29.84 -8.31
CA VAL A 429 17.41 30.83 -7.65
C VAL A 429 16.65 32.14 -7.51
N ASP A 430 16.73 32.81 -6.35
CA ASP A 430 16.09 34.10 -6.08
C ASP A 430 14.58 34.14 -6.37
N GLY A 431 13.88 33.02 -6.14
CA GLY A 431 12.44 32.96 -6.34
C GLY A 431 11.99 32.74 -7.80
N ALA A 432 12.90 32.34 -8.70
CA ALA A 432 12.57 32.00 -10.08
C ALA A 432 13.43 30.85 -10.65
N TRP A 433 12.91 30.15 -11.66
CA TRP A 433 13.73 29.22 -12.45
C TRP A 433 14.84 29.99 -13.17
N ARG A 434 16.08 29.48 -13.11
CA ARG A 434 17.22 30.08 -13.82
C ARG A 434 16.98 30.07 -15.33
N LYS A 435 17.77 30.84 -16.07
CA LYS A 435 17.73 30.79 -17.54
C LYS A 435 18.18 29.42 -18.05
N PRO A 436 17.53 28.88 -19.10
CA PRO A 436 17.90 27.59 -19.66
C PRO A 436 19.26 27.67 -20.36
N SER A 437 20.08 26.64 -20.13
CA SER A 437 21.38 26.44 -20.78
C SER A 437 21.19 26.13 -22.27
N LYS A 438 22.27 26.16 -23.06
CA LYS A 438 22.20 25.76 -24.47
C LYS A 438 21.80 24.27 -24.59
N ASP A 439 22.40 23.42 -23.77
CA ASP A 439 22.14 21.99 -23.76
C ASP A 439 20.67 21.67 -23.42
N GLU A 440 20.10 22.35 -22.42
CA GLU A 440 18.69 22.19 -22.05
C GLU A 440 17.74 22.61 -23.17
N LYS A 441 18.08 23.65 -23.94
CA LYS A 441 17.28 24.08 -25.10
C LYS A 441 17.37 23.07 -26.24
N ASP A 442 18.55 22.52 -26.47
CA ASP A 442 18.80 21.59 -27.58
C ASP A 442 18.12 20.23 -27.34
N HIS A 443 17.98 19.80 -26.07
CA HIS A 443 17.39 18.50 -25.70
C HIS A 443 15.94 18.58 -25.19
N SER A 444 15.37 19.77 -25.00
CA SER A 444 13.96 19.89 -24.58
C SER A 444 13.01 19.58 -25.74
N PRO A 445 11.94 18.78 -25.51
CA PRO A 445 10.92 18.54 -26.53
C PRO A 445 10.27 19.84 -27.01
N ARG A 446 9.90 19.90 -28.30
CA ARG A 446 9.26 21.09 -28.89
C ARG A 446 7.95 21.48 -28.22
N SER A 447 7.28 20.55 -27.54
CA SER A 447 6.05 20.80 -26.79
C SER A 447 6.27 21.58 -25.49
N VAL A 448 7.49 21.61 -24.97
CA VAL A 448 7.83 22.34 -23.75
C VAL A 448 7.98 23.82 -24.10
N ALA A 449 7.19 24.68 -23.46
CA ALA A 449 7.29 26.11 -23.69
C ALA A 449 8.64 26.66 -23.17
N THR A 450 9.18 27.68 -23.84
CA THR A 450 10.52 28.23 -23.54
C THR A 450 10.70 28.66 -22.08
N GLY A 451 9.64 29.16 -21.43
CA GLY A 451 9.67 29.54 -20.02
C GLY A 451 9.72 28.37 -19.03
N HIS A 452 9.43 27.15 -19.48
CA HIS A 452 9.38 25.93 -18.66
C HIS A 452 10.55 24.97 -18.94
N ILE A 453 11.48 25.31 -19.83
CA ILE A 453 12.61 24.43 -20.19
C ILE A 453 13.45 24.06 -18.97
N THR A 454 13.79 25.02 -18.12
CA THR A 454 14.60 24.76 -16.91
C THR A 454 13.83 23.95 -15.87
N GLU A 455 12.53 24.20 -15.71
CA GLU A 455 11.68 23.41 -14.83
C GLU A 455 11.59 21.96 -15.33
N TYR A 456 11.41 21.75 -16.64
CA TYR A 456 11.41 20.43 -17.25
C TYR A 456 12.74 19.70 -17.04
N ALA A 457 13.87 20.40 -17.25
CA ALA A 457 15.21 19.86 -17.00
C ALA A 457 15.41 19.47 -15.53
N PHE A 458 14.89 20.27 -14.58
CA PHE A 458 14.89 19.92 -13.17
C PHE A 458 14.13 18.61 -12.90
N TRP A 459 12.93 18.44 -13.46
CA TRP A 459 12.15 17.21 -13.24
C TRP A 459 12.82 15.96 -13.84
N LEU A 460 13.50 16.08 -14.99
CA LEU A 460 14.33 14.99 -15.53
C LEU A 460 15.54 14.66 -14.65
N ALA A 461 16.20 15.69 -14.11
CA ALA A 461 17.28 15.50 -13.14
C ALA A 461 16.74 14.86 -11.84
N TRP A 462 15.54 15.24 -11.41
CA TRP A 462 14.89 14.65 -10.25
C TRP A 462 14.51 13.19 -10.48
N GLN A 463 14.03 12.81 -11.68
CA GLN A 463 13.80 11.41 -12.02
C GLN A 463 15.05 10.55 -11.81
N THR A 464 16.20 11.09 -12.21
CA THR A 464 17.50 10.44 -12.05
C THR A 464 17.89 10.33 -10.57
N GLU A 465 17.77 11.42 -9.83
CA GLU A 465 18.10 11.48 -8.40
C GLU A 465 17.21 10.55 -7.57
N LEU A 466 15.89 10.57 -7.80
CA LEU A 466 14.91 9.69 -7.16
C LEU A 466 15.19 8.21 -7.48
N GLY A 467 15.58 7.92 -8.72
CA GLY A 467 16.04 6.60 -9.16
C GLY A 467 17.32 6.11 -8.48
N SER A 468 18.09 7.01 -7.85
CA SER A 468 19.32 6.68 -7.12
C SER A 468 19.09 6.41 -5.62
N ILE A 469 17.93 6.74 -5.07
CA ILE A 469 17.62 6.50 -3.65
C ILE A 469 17.51 4.98 -3.43
N ARG A 470 18.22 4.46 -2.43
CA ARG A 470 18.24 3.04 -2.06
C ARG A 470 17.69 2.88 -0.65
N VAL A 471 16.63 2.08 -0.49
CA VAL A 471 16.04 1.71 0.80
C VAL A 471 16.32 0.24 1.03
N CYS A 472 17.04 -0.08 2.10
CA CYS A 472 17.42 -1.44 2.44
C CYS A 472 16.85 -1.84 3.79
N ASP A 473 16.27 -3.04 3.87
CA ASP A 473 15.91 -3.70 5.12
C ASP A 473 16.78 -4.96 5.31
N PRO A 474 17.75 -4.94 6.25
CA PRO A 474 18.73 -6.02 6.43
C PRO A 474 18.22 -7.23 7.23
N ALA A 475 16.97 -7.18 7.70
CA ALA A 475 16.27 -8.28 8.38
C ALA A 475 14.77 -8.18 8.05
N CYS A 476 14.48 -8.30 6.76
CA CYS A 476 13.21 -7.83 6.19
C CYS A 476 11.98 -8.61 6.62
N GLY A 477 12.12 -9.83 7.15
CA GLY A 477 11.01 -10.63 7.65
C GLY A 477 9.89 -10.77 6.61
N SER A 478 8.69 -10.30 6.94
CA SER A 478 7.55 -10.30 6.02
C SER A 478 7.54 -9.17 4.97
N GLY A 479 8.50 -8.24 5.02
CA GLY A 479 8.67 -7.15 4.06
C GLY A 479 7.90 -5.88 4.42
N ALA A 480 7.38 -5.76 5.65
CA ALA A 480 6.50 -4.66 6.06
C ALA A 480 7.11 -3.27 5.81
N PHE A 481 8.38 -3.05 6.19
CA PHE A 481 9.06 -1.77 5.95
C PHE A 481 9.24 -1.48 4.46
N LEU A 482 9.58 -2.49 3.66
CA LEU A 482 9.77 -2.33 2.22
C LEU A 482 8.45 -2.05 1.49
N VAL A 483 7.35 -2.66 1.92
CA VAL A 483 5.99 -2.33 1.42
C VAL A 483 5.60 -0.90 1.76
N ALA A 484 5.89 -0.43 2.98
CA ALA A 484 5.64 0.96 3.35
C ALA A 484 6.56 1.95 2.60
N ALA A 485 7.83 1.59 2.38
CA ALA A 485 8.77 2.39 1.60
C ALA A 485 8.36 2.49 0.13
N PHE A 486 7.82 1.41 -0.43
CA PHE A 486 7.24 1.40 -1.77
C PHE A 486 6.17 2.50 -1.92
N ASP A 487 5.27 2.64 -0.95
CA ASP A 487 4.21 3.65 -1.00
C ASP A 487 4.77 5.09 -1.03
N VAL A 488 5.76 5.38 -0.17
CA VAL A 488 6.40 6.70 -0.13
C VAL A 488 7.12 7.02 -1.45
N LEU A 489 7.84 6.05 -2.02
CA LEU A 489 8.55 6.23 -3.28
C LEU A 489 7.60 6.40 -4.47
N LYS A 490 6.56 5.57 -4.54
CA LYS A 490 5.58 5.61 -5.63
C LYS A 490 4.84 6.95 -5.65
N GLU A 491 4.63 7.60 -4.51
CA GLU A 491 4.08 8.96 -4.46
C GLU A 491 5.05 9.97 -5.09
N ALA A 492 6.33 9.95 -4.71
CA ALA A 492 7.34 10.82 -5.30
C ALA A 492 7.45 10.64 -6.83
N TYR A 493 7.42 9.39 -7.32
CA TYR A 493 7.40 9.10 -8.75
C TYR A 493 6.11 9.56 -9.44
N THR A 494 4.95 9.38 -8.79
CA THR A 494 3.67 9.82 -9.36
C THR A 494 3.66 11.34 -9.55
N GLN A 495 4.12 12.10 -8.55
CA GLN A 495 4.23 13.56 -8.66
C GLN A 495 5.19 13.99 -9.78
N LEU A 496 6.35 13.34 -9.86
CA LEU A 496 7.31 13.53 -10.95
C LEU A 496 6.66 13.31 -12.33
N HIS A 497 5.95 12.20 -12.54
CA HIS A 497 5.34 11.90 -13.83
C HIS A 497 4.17 12.82 -14.18
N LEU A 498 3.39 13.24 -13.20
CA LEU A 498 2.35 14.26 -13.40
C LEU A 498 2.96 15.58 -13.87
N LYS A 499 4.07 16.01 -13.26
CA LYS A 499 4.77 17.24 -13.63
C LYS A 499 5.41 17.16 -15.01
N LEU A 500 6.07 16.05 -15.34
CA LEU A 500 6.61 15.83 -16.68
C LEU A 500 5.51 15.87 -17.75
N ARG A 501 4.35 15.25 -17.48
CA ARG A 501 3.20 15.27 -18.40
C ARG A 501 2.57 16.66 -18.53
N GLU A 502 2.53 17.45 -17.46
CA GLU A 502 2.05 18.84 -17.49
C GLU A 502 2.94 19.71 -18.38
N LEU A 503 4.26 19.59 -18.24
CA LEU A 503 5.24 20.40 -18.95
C LEU A 503 5.46 19.95 -20.40
N ALA A 504 5.33 18.65 -20.65
CA ALA A 504 5.53 18.02 -21.95
C ALA A 504 4.32 17.13 -22.33
N PRO A 505 3.15 17.71 -22.63
CA PRO A 505 1.91 16.96 -22.83
C PRO A 505 1.89 16.10 -24.11
N SER A 506 2.77 16.40 -25.07
CA SER A 506 2.90 15.63 -26.31
C SER A 506 3.84 14.42 -26.19
N GLU A 507 4.59 14.33 -25.09
CA GLU A 507 5.49 13.21 -24.82
C GLU A 507 4.71 12.03 -24.21
N LEU A 508 4.95 10.84 -24.74
CA LEU A 508 4.36 9.59 -24.25
C LEU A 508 5.25 9.01 -23.14
N PHE A 509 4.98 9.39 -21.89
CA PHE A 509 5.62 8.77 -20.73
C PHE A 509 4.89 7.47 -20.35
N VAL A 510 5.29 6.34 -20.94
CA VAL A 510 4.86 5.02 -20.48
C VAL A 510 5.93 4.48 -19.54
N VAL A 511 5.71 4.65 -18.23
CA VAL A 511 6.63 4.17 -17.20
C VAL A 511 5.87 3.27 -16.23
N ASP A 512 6.42 2.08 -16.03
CA ASP A 512 5.97 1.21 -14.95
C ASP A 512 6.69 1.62 -13.66
N ILE A 513 6.07 2.54 -12.92
CA ILE A 513 6.59 3.07 -11.65
C ILE A 513 6.85 1.93 -10.66
N SER A 514 5.95 0.94 -10.61
CA SER A 514 6.04 -0.18 -9.68
C SER A 514 7.31 -1.00 -9.95
N HIS A 515 7.55 -1.39 -11.21
CA HIS A 515 8.78 -2.08 -11.61
C HIS A 515 10.04 -1.24 -11.36
N GLN A 516 9.98 0.07 -11.65
CA GLN A 516 11.13 0.95 -11.41
C GLN A 516 11.54 0.95 -9.94
N ILE A 517 10.57 1.07 -9.02
CA ILE A 517 10.81 1.06 -7.57
C ILE A 517 11.35 -0.29 -7.11
N LEU A 518 10.71 -1.38 -7.52
CA LEU A 518 11.09 -2.73 -7.09
C LEU A 518 12.51 -3.10 -7.55
N ASN A 519 12.91 -2.67 -8.75
CA ASN A 519 14.21 -3.01 -9.33
C ASN A 519 15.34 -2.05 -8.91
N SER A 520 15.02 -0.78 -8.62
CA SER A 520 16.04 0.24 -8.39
C SER A 520 16.10 0.74 -6.95
N ASN A 521 14.98 0.78 -6.23
CA ASN A 521 14.91 1.49 -4.96
C ASN A 521 14.86 0.57 -3.74
N LEU A 522 14.29 -0.63 -3.83
CA LEU A 522 14.04 -1.50 -2.66
C LEU A 522 14.96 -2.71 -2.62
N PHE A 523 15.54 -2.98 -1.44
CA PHE A 523 16.50 -4.06 -1.20
C PHE A 523 16.18 -4.75 0.14
N GLY A 524 16.27 -6.07 0.18
CA GLY A 524 15.96 -6.86 1.37
C GLY A 524 16.97 -7.98 1.61
N VAL A 525 17.33 -8.17 2.88
CA VAL A 525 18.13 -9.33 3.34
C VAL A 525 17.42 -9.95 4.53
N ASP A 526 17.43 -11.27 4.61
CA ASP A 526 16.96 -12.01 5.78
C ASP A 526 17.72 -13.34 5.90
N ILE A 527 17.95 -13.80 7.12
CA ILE A 527 18.64 -15.08 7.35
C ILE A 527 17.75 -16.27 6.95
N ASN A 528 16.43 -16.10 7.03
CA ASN A 528 15.44 -17.11 6.68
C ASN A 528 15.01 -16.95 5.21
N ALA A 529 15.24 -18.00 4.41
CA ALA A 529 14.83 -18.03 3.00
C ALA A 529 13.32 -17.79 2.81
N GLU A 530 12.50 -18.27 3.74
CA GLU A 530 11.04 -18.14 3.65
C GLU A 530 10.59 -16.70 3.88
N SER A 531 11.27 -15.94 4.74
CA SER A 531 11.05 -14.50 4.91
C SER A 531 11.27 -13.76 3.59
N ILE A 532 12.30 -14.14 2.83
CA ILE A 532 12.58 -13.56 1.51
C ILE A 532 11.43 -13.83 0.53
N GLU A 533 10.96 -15.08 0.43
CA GLU A 533 9.86 -15.43 -0.46
C GLU A 533 8.54 -14.75 -0.07
N ILE A 534 8.26 -14.66 1.23
CA ILE A 534 7.14 -13.90 1.77
C ILE A 534 7.24 -12.41 1.40
N THR A 535 8.42 -11.81 1.58
CA THR A 535 8.65 -10.39 1.25
C THR A 535 8.39 -10.14 -0.23
N LYS A 536 8.90 -11.01 -1.12
CA LYS A 536 8.65 -10.96 -2.56
C LYS A 536 7.16 -11.08 -2.87
N LEU A 537 6.46 -12.03 -2.25
CA LEU A 537 5.02 -12.22 -2.41
C LEU A 537 4.24 -10.98 -1.97
N SER A 538 4.54 -10.40 -0.80
CA SER A 538 3.92 -9.17 -0.32
C SER A 538 4.06 -8.02 -1.32
N LEU A 539 5.24 -7.85 -1.91
CA LEU A 539 5.50 -6.83 -2.93
C LEU A 539 4.76 -7.13 -4.24
N TRP A 540 4.71 -8.38 -4.70
CA TRP A 540 3.93 -8.74 -5.90
C TRP A 540 2.44 -8.50 -5.71
N LEU A 541 1.87 -8.91 -4.57
CA LEU A 541 0.47 -8.66 -4.25
C LEU A 541 0.15 -7.16 -4.23
N LYS A 542 1.08 -6.35 -3.71
CA LYS A 542 0.96 -4.88 -3.66
C LYS A 542 1.05 -4.23 -5.05
N THR A 543 1.81 -4.82 -5.97
CA THR A 543 2.18 -4.19 -7.26
C THR A 543 1.55 -4.83 -8.50
N ALA A 544 0.82 -5.94 -8.34
CA ALA A 544 0.22 -6.63 -9.47
C ALA A 544 -0.84 -5.77 -10.19
N GLU A 545 -0.68 -5.64 -11.50
CA GLU A 545 -1.55 -4.86 -12.38
C GLU A 545 -2.05 -5.73 -13.55
N GLN A 546 -3.26 -5.45 -14.04
CA GLN A 546 -3.86 -6.26 -15.11
C GLN A 546 -3.01 -6.19 -16.39
N GLY A 547 -2.67 -7.36 -16.94
CA GLY A 547 -1.92 -7.45 -18.19
C GLY A 547 -0.43 -7.09 -18.10
N ARG A 548 0.09 -6.83 -16.90
CA ARG A 548 1.52 -6.57 -16.67
C ARG A 548 2.21 -7.75 -15.99
N LYS A 549 3.43 -8.04 -16.42
CA LYS A 549 4.31 -9.01 -15.76
C LYS A 549 4.67 -8.53 -14.36
N LEU A 550 4.91 -9.44 -13.43
CA LEU A 550 5.50 -9.11 -12.14
C LEU A 550 6.98 -8.75 -12.33
N ALA A 551 7.51 -7.95 -11.40
CA ALA A 551 8.93 -7.63 -11.39
C ALA A 551 9.74 -8.86 -10.95
N GLY A 552 10.90 -9.06 -11.57
CA GLY A 552 11.87 -10.04 -11.10
C GLY A 552 12.63 -9.49 -9.89
N LEU A 553 12.47 -10.10 -8.73
CA LEU A 553 13.01 -9.59 -7.46
C LEU A 553 14.33 -10.25 -7.03
N GLU A 554 14.83 -11.24 -7.77
CA GLU A 554 16.02 -12.02 -7.38
C GLU A 554 17.31 -11.21 -7.22
N ALA A 555 17.41 -10.07 -7.91
CA ALA A 555 18.61 -9.22 -7.85
C ALA A 555 18.69 -8.35 -6.59
N ASN A 556 17.58 -8.17 -5.87
CA ASN A 556 17.46 -7.19 -4.78
C ASN A 556 17.12 -7.82 -3.42
N PHE A 557 16.73 -9.09 -3.40
CA PHE A 557 16.27 -9.78 -2.20
C PHE A 557 17.06 -11.07 -1.99
N TYR A 558 17.80 -11.16 -0.89
CA TYR A 558 18.76 -12.24 -0.67
C TYR A 558 18.60 -12.90 0.69
N GLN A 559 18.74 -14.23 0.72
CA GLN A 559 19.02 -14.93 1.96
C GLN A 559 20.46 -14.64 2.41
N GLY A 560 20.65 -14.22 3.65
CA GLY A 560 21.97 -14.01 4.23
C GLY A 560 21.97 -13.53 5.68
N ASN A 561 23.07 -13.80 6.38
CA ASN A 561 23.40 -13.20 7.66
C ASN A 561 23.98 -11.80 7.42
N SER A 562 23.15 -10.78 7.60
CA SER A 562 23.50 -9.38 7.38
C SER A 562 24.60 -8.83 8.31
N LEU A 563 24.95 -9.54 9.38
CA LEU A 563 25.96 -9.14 10.37
C LEU A 563 27.36 -9.71 10.12
N VAL A 564 27.47 -10.76 9.31
CA VAL A 564 28.73 -11.48 9.08
C VAL A 564 29.09 -11.40 7.60
N THR A 565 30.28 -10.91 7.28
CA THR A 565 30.78 -10.84 5.89
C THR A 565 31.72 -11.99 5.54
N ASP A 566 32.28 -12.67 6.55
CA ASP A 566 33.22 -13.78 6.38
C ASP A 566 32.50 -15.13 6.30
N SER A 567 32.50 -15.73 5.11
CA SER A 567 31.88 -17.03 4.84
C SER A 567 32.53 -18.21 5.58
N THR A 568 33.70 -18.01 6.19
CA THR A 568 34.35 -19.03 7.03
C THR A 568 33.74 -19.08 8.43
N ILE A 569 33.12 -17.98 8.89
CA ILE A 569 32.46 -17.87 10.19
C ILE A 569 31.00 -18.33 10.11
N ASP A 570 30.31 -17.92 9.05
CA ASP A 570 28.91 -18.29 8.82
C ASP A 570 28.71 -18.64 7.32
N PRO A 571 28.17 -19.82 6.97
CA PRO A 571 27.90 -20.17 5.57
C PRO A 571 26.91 -19.21 4.89
N LEU A 572 26.11 -18.47 5.65
CA LEU A 572 25.18 -17.45 5.15
C LEU A 572 25.78 -16.03 5.19
N ALA A 573 27.08 -15.85 5.44
CA ALA A 573 27.70 -14.54 5.47
C ALA A 573 27.37 -13.70 4.22
N PHE A 574 27.00 -12.43 4.44
CA PHE A 574 26.50 -11.54 3.42
C PHE A 574 27.52 -10.46 3.02
N ASP A 575 27.99 -10.53 1.77
CA ASP A 575 28.87 -9.52 1.17
C ASP A 575 28.07 -8.35 0.62
N TRP A 576 27.88 -7.31 1.46
CA TRP A 576 27.16 -6.09 1.11
C TRP A 576 27.70 -5.40 -0.16
N PRO A 577 29.00 -5.07 -0.26
CA PRO A 577 29.56 -4.51 -1.49
C PRO A 577 29.37 -5.40 -2.71
N GLY A 578 29.64 -6.71 -2.63
CA GLY A 578 29.58 -7.59 -3.80
C GLY A 578 28.16 -7.87 -4.30
N ARG A 579 27.19 -8.02 -3.40
CA ARG A 579 25.80 -8.40 -3.73
C ARG A 579 24.97 -7.24 -4.28
N PHE A 580 25.20 -6.03 -3.78
CA PHE A 580 24.49 -4.83 -4.22
C PHE A 580 25.37 -3.88 -5.02
N ALA A 581 26.60 -4.28 -5.38
CA ALA A 581 27.36 -3.59 -6.42
C ALA A 581 26.52 -3.56 -7.70
N THR A 582 26.43 -2.37 -8.29
CA THR A 582 25.78 -2.17 -9.58
C THR A 582 26.43 -3.07 -10.63
N SER A 583 25.77 -4.18 -10.99
CA SER A 583 26.27 -5.07 -12.04
C SER A 583 26.03 -4.44 -13.42
N PRO A 584 27.05 -4.38 -14.30
CA PRO A 584 26.87 -3.97 -15.68
C PRO A 584 26.39 -5.17 -16.52
N GLN A 585 25.08 -5.42 -16.59
CA GLN A 585 24.47 -6.32 -17.57
C GLN A 585 23.13 -5.67 -17.99
N GLY A 586 22.82 -5.34 -19.25
CA GLY A 586 23.11 -6.03 -20.49
C GLY A 586 21.80 -6.65 -21.01
N GLY A 587 20.96 -5.86 -21.70
CA GLY A 587 19.72 -6.36 -22.32
C GLY A 587 18.72 -5.27 -22.75
N GLU A 588 18.67 -5.01 -24.06
CA GLU A 588 17.67 -4.29 -24.86
C GLU A 588 17.15 -2.93 -24.36
N THR A 589 17.85 -1.88 -24.84
CA THR A 589 17.33 -0.51 -24.93
C THR A 589 16.14 -0.44 -25.89
N SER A 590 14.92 -0.63 -25.40
CA SER A 590 13.74 -0.05 -26.04
C SER A 590 13.78 1.47 -25.83
N ALA A 591 13.84 2.21 -26.94
CA ALA A 591 14.13 3.63 -26.98
C ALA A 591 13.21 4.46 -26.07
N ILE A 592 13.83 5.09 -25.05
CA ILE A 592 13.51 6.29 -24.23
C ILE A 592 14.39 6.27 -22.96
N ASN A 593 15.01 5.13 -22.60
CA ASN A 593 15.93 5.00 -21.46
C ASN A 593 17.41 5.26 -21.82
N SER A 594 17.78 6.49 -22.17
CA SER A 594 19.20 6.86 -22.40
C SER A 594 19.73 7.90 -21.43
N VAL A 595 19.68 7.63 -20.12
CA VAL A 595 20.66 8.17 -19.17
C VAL A 595 20.95 7.10 -18.13
N ALA A 596 21.93 6.23 -18.41
CA ALA A 596 22.46 5.30 -17.43
C ALA A 596 23.25 6.10 -16.38
N VAL A 597 22.61 6.43 -15.25
CA VAL A 597 23.30 7.06 -14.12
C VAL A 597 23.87 5.98 -13.21
N ARG A 598 25.20 6.01 -13.14
CA ARG A 598 26.01 5.22 -12.21
C ARG A 598 25.92 5.86 -10.83
N ALA A 599 25.42 5.13 -9.84
CA ALA A 599 25.50 5.51 -8.45
C ALA A 599 26.55 4.63 -7.75
N HIS A 600 27.57 5.26 -7.16
CA HIS A 600 28.49 4.58 -6.25
C HIS A 600 27.81 4.47 -4.88
N ILE A 601 27.71 3.25 -4.35
CA ILE A 601 27.24 3.03 -2.99
C ILE A 601 28.42 3.23 -2.04
N HIS A 602 28.38 4.27 -1.21
CA HIS A 602 29.27 4.39 -0.07
C HIS A 602 28.72 3.53 1.08
N TRP A 603 29.12 2.27 1.12
CA TRP A 603 28.96 1.47 2.34
C TRP A 603 29.91 2.05 3.38
N ALA A 604 29.39 2.52 4.52
CA ALA A 604 30.21 2.95 5.63
C ALA A 604 30.98 1.73 6.15
N THR A 605 32.21 1.54 5.67
CA THR A 605 33.15 0.59 6.25
C THR A 605 33.70 1.22 7.53
N ASP A 606 32.93 1.20 8.60
CA ASP A 606 33.47 1.38 9.95
C ASP A 606 34.20 0.08 10.35
N THR A 607 35.33 -0.17 9.70
CA THR A 607 36.39 -0.99 10.29
C THR A 607 37.19 -0.08 11.21
N LYS A 608 36.69 0.13 12.43
CA LYS A 608 37.57 0.43 13.57
C LYS A 608 37.77 -0.90 14.31
N GLY A 609 39.01 -1.37 14.28
CA GLY A 609 39.43 -2.65 14.84
C GLY A 609 39.56 -2.68 16.36
#